data_AF-A0A5E7UYB3-F1
#
_entry.id   AF-A0A5E7UYB3-F1
#
_cell.length_a   1.000
_cell.length_b   1.000
_cell.length_c   1.000
_cell.angle_alpha   90.00
_cell.angle_beta   90.00
_cell.angle_gamma   90.00
#
_symmetry.space_group_name_H-M   'P 1'
#
loop_
_entity.id
_entity.type
_entity.pdbx_description
1 polymer ?
#
loop_
_entity_poly.entity_id
_entity_poly.type
_entity_poly.pdbx_seq_one_letter_code
_entity_poly.pdbx_strand_id
1 'polypeptide(L)'
;MDTKKSDSDWSDAEIQAAVDVYLSMLSREQSGQTVNKAHENRVLREGALAGRTKGSVEFRMQNISTVLIELKRDRIEGYKPAKNVGANVFRSIRDALNAPGPLTPEDFAPTADEVTLEQRAIKLEKQSLKGEPKGILKPQQMPSSGNSFVRDPEVRAWVRKEAKGICEGCGKPAPFEKDGRPFLEVHHVKFLAQEGSDRPSNAVALCPNCHRRCHHSSDRDEFTAQLYEKVGRLKAE
;
A
#
# COMPACT_ATOMS: atom_id res chain seq x y z
N MET A 1 -33.65 31.73 10.31
CA MET A 1 -34.30 30.40 10.34
C MET A 1 -33.45 29.50 11.20
N ASP A 2 -33.82 29.39 12.48
CA ASP A 2 -33.14 28.55 13.46
C ASP A 2 -33.50 27.08 13.23
N THR A 3 -32.64 26.35 12.54
CA THR A 3 -32.72 24.90 12.45
C THR A 3 -32.38 24.31 13.81
N LYS A 4 -33.35 23.65 14.45
CA LYS A 4 -33.15 22.80 15.64
C LYS A 4 -32.03 21.80 15.34
N LYS A 5 -30.87 21.96 15.99
CA LYS A 5 -29.71 21.06 15.87
C LYS A 5 -29.88 19.90 16.84
N SER A 6 -29.81 18.67 16.34
CA SER A 6 -30.11 17.46 17.12
C SER A 6 -28.94 17.05 18.02
N ASP A 7 -29.28 16.66 19.25
CA ASP A 7 -28.41 15.97 20.21
C ASP A 7 -28.35 14.45 19.90
N SER A 8 -28.51 14.08 18.62
CA SER A 8 -28.60 12.69 18.17
C SER A 8 -27.21 12.05 18.10
N ASP A 9 -27.12 10.73 18.33
CA ASP A 9 -25.88 9.98 18.17
C ASP A 9 -25.25 10.16 16.78
N TRP A 10 -23.92 10.09 16.69
CA TRP A 10 -23.18 10.17 15.43
C TRP A 10 -23.41 8.90 14.61
N SER A 11 -23.83 9.07 13.36
CA SER A 11 -23.90 7.96 12.40
C SER A 11 -22.50 7.58 11.91
N ASP A 12 -22.35 6.34 11.42
CA ASP A 12 -21.08 5.88 10.83
C ASP A 12 -20.67 6.73 9.62
N ALA A 13 -21.64 7.22 8.83
CA ALA A 13 -21.36 8.12 7.71
C ALA A 13 -20.80 9.48 8.15
N GLU A 14 -21.32 10.05 9.24
CA GLU A 14 -20.77 11.28 9.83
C GLU A 14 -19.37 11.06 10.40
N ILE A 15 -19.13 9.91 11.04
CA ILE A 15 -17.81 9.54 11.57
C ILE A 15 -16.82 9.36 10.42
N GLN A 16 -17.20 8.65 9.36
CA GLN A 16 -16.36 8.45 8.18
C GLN A 16 -16.00 9.79 7.55
N ALA A 17 -16.98 10.67 7.31
CA ALA A 17 -16.73 12.00 6.73
C ALA A 17 -15.75 12.84 7.58
N ALA A 18 -15.85 12.77 8.91
CA ALA A 18 -14.91 13.45 9.80
C ALA A 18 -13.50 12.85 9.73
N VAL A 19 -13.38 11.52 9.69
CA VAL A 19 -12.10 10.80 9.55
C VAL A 19 -11.43 11.10 8.21
N ASP A 20 -12.20 11.08 7.13
CA ASP A 20 -11.77 11.35 5.76
C ASP A 20 -11.12 12.73 5.63
N VAL A 21 -11.81 13.77 6.12
CA VAL A 21 -11.29 15.14 6.12
C VAL A 21 -10.10 15.28 7.07
N TYR A 22 -10.09 14.58 8.21
CA TYR A 22 -8.93 14.55 9.10
C TYR A 22 -7.69 14.01 8.39
N LEU A 23 -7.79 12.86 7.72
CA LEU A 23 -6.66 12.23 7.03
C LEU A 23 -6.18 13.08 5.84
N SER A 24 -7.08 13.70 5.09
CA SER A 24 -6.74 14.66 4.04
C SER A 24 -5.98 15.88 4.58
N MET A 25 -6.40 16.42 5.73
CA MET A 25 -5.68 17.51 6.40
C MET A 25 -4.30 17.05 6.91
N LEU A 26 -4.20 15.85 7.50
CA LEU A 26 -2.94 15.31 8.00
C LEU A 26 -1.91 15.11 6.89
N SER A 27 -2.34 14.56 5.75
CA SER A 27 -1.47 14.39 4.58
C SER A 27 -0.91 15.73 4.09
N ARG A 28 -1.74 16.78 4.05
CA ARG A 28 -1.32 18.14 3.70
C ARG A 28 -0.32 18.70 4.72
N GLU A 29 -0.57 18.56 6.01
CA GLU A 29 0.36 19.00 7.08
C GLU A 29 1.72 18.29 6.97
N GLN A 30 1.73 16.97 6.77
CA GLN A 30 2.96 16.17 6.59
C GLN A 30 3.74 16.56 5.33
N SER A 31 3.06 17.03 4.29
CA SER A 31 3.69 17.56 3.08
C SER A 31 4.17 19.02 3.21
N GLY A 32 4.07 19.62 4.40
CA GLY A 32 4.45 21.01 4.66
C GLY A 32 3.45 22.05 4.16
N GLN A 33 2.27 21.64 3.71
CA GLN A 33 1.20 22.56 3.30
C GLN A 33 0.46 23.12 4.52
N THR A 34 0.03 24.38 4.42
CA THR A 34 -0.75 25.02 5.48
C THR A 34 -2.20 24.50 5.49
N VAL A 35 -2.66 24.03 6.65
CA VAL A 35 -4.03 23.53 6.85
C VAL A 35 -4.90 24.57 7.57
N ASN A 36 -5.98 25.01 6.93
CA ASN A 36 -6.99 25.88 7.56
C ASN A 36 -8.12 25.05 8.19
N LYS A 37 -7.91 24.61 9.42
CA LYS A 37 -8.89 23.80 10.20
C LYS A 37 -10.28 24.43 10.29
N ALA A 38 -10.36 25.76 10.38
CA ALA A 38 -11.63 26.48 10.51
C ALA A 38 -12.44 26.48 9.19
N HIS A 39 -11.74 26.50 8.05
CA HIS A 39 -12.36 26.32 6.74
C HIS A 39 -12.91 24.90 6.58
N GLU A 40 -12.10 23.88 6.86
CA GLU A 40 -12.48 22.46 6.72
C GLU A 40 -13.68 22.10 7.60
N ASN A 41 -13.70 22.58 8.84
CA ASN A 41 -14.85 22.43 9.74
C ASN A 41 -16.13 23.05 9.16
N ARG A 42 -16.02 24.21 8.50
CA ARG A 42 -17.15 24.88 7.87
C ARG A 42 -17.68 24.08 6.68
N VAL A 43 -16.79 23.65 5.79
CA VAL A 43 -17.13 22.81 4.63
C VAL A 43 -17.83 21.53 5.06
N LEU A 44 -17.31 20.84 6.09
CA LEU A 44 -17.96 19.66 6.66
C LEU A 44 -19.39 19.96 7.12
N ARG A 45 -19.61 21.07 7.82
CA ARG A 45 -20.94 21.47 8.32
C ARG A 45 -21.86 22.06 7.25
N GLU A 46 -21.33 22.45 6.09
CA GLU A 46 -22.16 22.84 4.95
C GLU A 46 -22.57 21.60 4.13
N GLY A 47 -21.84 20.49 4.27
CA GLY A 47 -22.12 19.20 3.63
C GLY A 47 -22.49 18.10 4.62
N ALA A 48 -21.63 17.09 4.73
CA ALA A 48 -21.91 15.81 5.39
C ALA A 48 -22.29 15.92 6.88
N LEU A 49 -21.90 17.00 7.56
CA LEU A 49 -22.14 17.25 8.99
C LEU A 49 -23.10 18.43 9.23
N ALA A 50 -24.05 18.68 8.32
CA ALA A 50 -24.99 19.81 8.42
C ALA A 50 -25.78 19.88 9.73
N GLY A 51 -26.03 18.75 10.39
CA GLY A 51 -26.68 18.68 11.70
C GLY A 51 -25.77 19.04 12.90
N ARG A 52 -24.45 19.10 12.71
CA ARG A 52 -23.48 19.20 13.81
C ARG A 52 -23.04 20.63 14.10
N THR A 53 -22.73 20.90 15.37
CA THR A 53 -22.18 22.19 15.80
C THR A 53 -20.67 22.24 15.51
N LYS A 54 -20.12 23.45 15.35
CA LYS A 54 -18.67 23.66 15.19
C LYS A 54 -17.88 22.95 16.29
N GLY A 55 -18.29 23.12 17.55
CA GLY A 55 -17.64 22.51 18.72
C GLY A 55 -17.75 20.98 18.73
N SER A 56 -18.89 20.42 18.30
CA SER A 56 -19.04 18.96 18.18
C SER A 56 -18.07 18.37 17.15
N VAL A 57 -17.90 19.04 16.00
CA VAL A 57 -16.94 18.64 14.98
C VAL A 57 -15.49 18.80 15.48
N GLU A 58 -15.15 19.91 16.15
CA GLU A 58 -13.80 20.08 16.74
C GLU A 58 -13.49 19.01 17.77
N PHE A 59 -14.45 18.65 18.64
CA PHE A 59 -14.28 17.58 19.61
C PHE A 59 -14.14 16.21 18.94
N ARG A 60 -14.86 15.96 17.84
CA ARG A 60 -14.69 14.75 17.02
C ARG A 60 -13.26 14.63 16.48
N MET A 61 -12.66 15.72 16.01
CA MET A 61 -11.26 15.72 15.55
C MET A 61 -10.27 15.37 16.68
N GLN A 62 -10.57 15.80 17.93
CA GLN A 62 -9.78 15.41 19.10
C GLN A 62 -9.92 13.92 19.43
N ASN A 63 -11.13 13.35 19.30
CA ASN A 63 -11.35 11.92 19.46
C ASN A 63 -10.55 11.12 18.42
N ILE A 64 -10.51 11.57 17.16
CA ILE A 64 -9.71 10.93 16.09
C ILE A 64 -8.22 10.97 16.46
N SER A 65 -7.70 12.10 16.95
CA SER A 65 -6.32 12.20 17.45
C SER A 65 -6.01 11.19 18.57
N THR A 66 -6.96 10.93 19.48
CA THR A 66 -6.79 9.91 20.54
C THR A 66 -6.66 8.51 19.95
N VAL A 67 -7.56 8.14 19.03
CA VAL A 67 -7.53 6.81 18.39
C VAL A 67 -6.24 6.62 17.58
N LEU A 68 -5.76 7.65 16.86
CA LEU A 68 -4.50 7.57 16.12
C LEU A 68 -3.29 7.31 17.03
N ILE A 69 -3.23 7.94 18.21
CA ILE A 69 -2.16 7.69 19.20
C ILE A 69 -2.21 6.24 19.68
N GLU A 70 -3.39 5.71 19.99
CA GLU A 70 -3.53 4.31 20.42
C GLU A 70 -3.10 3.32 19.34
N LEU A 71 -3.34 3.67 18.06
CA LEU A 71 -2.87 2.91 16.90
C LEU A 71 -1.40 3.18 16.54
N LYS A 72 -0.68 3.99 17.33
CA LYS A 72 0.72 4.40 17.10
C LYS A 72 0.93 5.08 15.74
N ARG A 73 -0.04 5.87 15.29
CA ARG A 73 0.02 6.68 14.07
C ARG A 73 0.16 8.16 14.41
N ASP A 74 0.73 8.91 13.48
CA ASP A 74 0.81 10.37 13.59
C ASP A 74 -0.57 11.02 13.57
N ARG A 75 -0.66 12.22 14.16
CA ARG A 75 -1.87 13.02 14.26
C ARG A 75 -1.57 14.44 13.82
N ILE A 76 -2.62 15.20 13.50
CA ILE A 76 -2.50 16.64 13.26
C ILE A 76 -2.06 17.30 14.56
N GLU A 77 -0.94 18.03 14.57
CA GLU A 77 -0.35 18.61 15.78
C GLU A 77 -1.37 19.53 16.48
N GLY A 78 -2.11 20.30 15.67
CA GLY A 78 -3.10 21.26 16.10
C GLY A 78 -4.42 20.70 16.66
N TYR A 79 -4.66 19.38 16.65
CA TYR A 79 -5.80 18.73 17.30
C TYR A 79 -5.32 17.90 18.49
N LYS A 80 -5.33 18.51 19.68
CA LYS A 80 -4.94 17.84 20.94
C LYS A 80 -5.85 16.62 21.19
N PRO A 81 -5.31 15.46 21.58
CA PRO A 81 -6.12 14.27 21.87
C PRO A 81 -7.14 14.52 22.98
N ALA A 82 -8.35 14.00 22.82
CA ALA A 82 -9.36 13.99 23.86
C ALA A 82 -8.92 13.08 25.02
N LYS A 83 -9.22 13.49 26.26
CA LYS A 83 -8.84 12.74 27.47
C LYS A 83 -9.52 11.36 27.55
N ASN A 84 -10.79 11.30 27.13
CA ASN A 84 -11.59 10.09 27.17
C ASN A 84 -12.39 9.97 25.86
N VAL A 85 -12.42 8.77 25.29
CA VAL A 85 -13.25 8.44 24.13
C VAL A 85 -14.11 7.24 24.49
N GLY A 86 -15.43 7.36 24.33
CA GLY A 86 -16.34 6.24 24.63
C GLY A 86 -16.10 5.03 23.72
N ALA A 87 -16.26 3.81 24.24
CA ALA A 87 -15.89 2.57 23.53
C ALA A 87 -16.54 2.42 22.14
N ASN A 88 -17.83 2.77 22.00
CA ASN A 88 -18.53 2.72 20.71
C ASN A 88 -17.96 3.72 19.70
N VAL A 89 -17.69 4.94 20.17
CA VAL A 89 -17.05 5.97 19.35
C VAL A 89 -15.64 5.55 18.94
N PHE A 90 -14.87 4.99 19.87
CA PHE A 90 -13.53 4.49 19.60
C PHE A 90 -13.57 3.44 18.49
N ARG A 91 -14.48 2.47 18.61
CA ARG A 91 -14.69 1.43 17.61
C ARG A 91 -15.07 2.02 16.24
N SER A 92 -16.09 2.88 16.17
CA SER A 92 -16.51 3.47 14.88
C SER A 92 -15.41 4.31 14.24
N ILE A 93 -14.63 5.07 15.02
CA ILE A 93 -13.49 5.83 14.48
C ILE A 93 -12.39 4.89 13.99
N ARG A 94 -12.06 3.84 14.76
CA ARG A 94 -11.05 2.84 14.35
C ARG A 94 -11.46 2.13 13.07
N ASP A 95 -12.73 1.74 12.97
CA ASP A 95 -13.26 1.06 11.80
C ASP A 95 -13.23 2.01 10.59
N ALA A 96 -13.59 3.29 10.77
CA ALA A 96 -13.45 4.33 9.73
C ALA A 96 -12.00 4.66 9.33
N LEU A 97 -11.04 4.59 10.26
CA LEU A 97 -9.60 4.76 9.99
C LEU A 97 -8.98 3.58 9.22
N ASN A 98 -9.63 2.41 9.28
CA ASN A 98 -9.25 1.23 8.53
C ASN A 98 -10.05 1.07 7.23
N ALA A 99 -11.15 1.80 7.09
CA ALA A 99 -11.84 1.93 5.82
C ALA A 99 -10.91 2.62 4.80
N PRO A 100 -10.99 2.27 3.50
CA PRO A 100 -10.27 2.99 2.47
C PRO A 100 -10.69 4.47 2.54
N GLY A 101 -9.74 5.37 2.78
CA GLY A 101 -10.03 6.80 2.83
C GLY A 101 -10.64 7.32 1.53
N PRO A 102 -11.16 8.57 1.52
CA PRO A 102 -11.83 9.13 0.36
C PRO A 102 -10.81 9.20 -0.78
N LEU A 103 -11.27 9.02 -2.02
CA LEU A 103 -10.43 9.32 -3.17
C LEU A 103 -10.17 10.81 -3.21
N THR A 104 -8.90 11.18 -3.34
CA THR A 104 -8.47 12.56 -3.55
C THR A 104 -8.14 12.75 -5.03
N PRO A 105 -8.10 13.99 -5.55
CA PRO A 105 -7.68 14.25 -6.93
C PRO A 105 -6.33 13.62 -7.27
N GLU A 106 -5.43 13.50 -6.29
CA GLU A 106 -4.11 12.88 -6.44
C GLU A 106 -4.17 11.39 -6.76
N ASP A 107 -5.20 10.67 -6.29
CA ASP A 107 -5.36 9.23 -6.59
C ASP A 107 -5.63 8.97 -8.07
N PHE A 108 -6.15 9.96 -8.79
CA PHE A 108 -6.41 9.89 -10.23
C PHE A 108 -5.26 10.43 -11.08
N ALA A 109 -4.24 11.02 -10.45
CA ALA A 109 -3.12 11.61 -11.17
C ALA A 109 -2.25 10.50 -11.82
N PRO A 110 -1.90 10.61 -13.10
CA PRO A 110 -0.91 9.73 -13.72
C PRO A 110 0.46 9.85 -13.05
N THR A 111 1.24 8.78 -13.09
CA THR A 111 2.61 8.75 -12.55
C THR A 111 3.45 7.74 -13.32
N ALA A 112 4.76 7.98 -13.40
CA ALA A 112 5.73 7.02 -13.93
C ALA A 112 6.34 6.13 -12.82
N ASP A 113 6.05 6.44 -11.55
CA ASP A 113 6.46 5.62 -10.41
C ASP A 113 5.49 4.43 -10.23
N GLU A 114 5.96 3.22 -10.54
CA GLU A 114 5.16 1.99 -10.56
C GLU A 114 4.53 1.68 -9.19
N VAL A 115 5.23 1.96 -8.09
CA VAL A 115 4.73 1.71 -6.73
C VAL A 115 3.54 2.62 -6.43
N THR A 116 3.67 3.92 -6.73
CA THR A 116 2.59 4.89 -6.58
C THR A 116 1.42 4.57 -7.49
N LEU A 117 1.69 4.14 -8.74
CA LEU A 117 0.65 3.75 -9.70
C LEU A 117 -0.19 2.58 -9.16
N GLU A 118 0.46 1.53 -8.68
CA GLU A 118 -0.20 0.34 -8.12
C GLU A 118 -1.01 0.67 -6.86
N GLN A 119 -0.45 1.49 -5.96
CA GLN A 119 -1.16 1.94 -4.75
C GLN A 119 -2.45 2.69 -5.09
N ARG A 120 -2.39 3.60 -6.08
CA ARG A 120 -3.57 4.32 -6.58
C ARG A 120 -4.56 3.38 -7.24
N ALA A 121 -4.09 2.43 -8.05
CA ALA A 121 -4.93 1.43 -8.71
C ALA A 121 -5.70 0.58 -7.69
N ILE A 122 -5.04 0.02 -6.67
CA ILE A 122 -5.67 -0.76 -5.60
C ILE A 122 -6.76 0.05 -4.87
N LYS A 123 -6.55 1.36 -4.68
CA LYS A 123 -7.55 2.24 -4.06
C LYS A 123 -8.77 2.43 -4.98
N LEU A 124 -8.53 2.59 -6.28
CA LEU A 124 -9.58 2.77 -7.30
C LEU A 124 -10.36 1.48 -7.58
N GLU A 125 -9.72 0.30 -7.53
CA GLU A 125 -10.35 -1.02 -7.72
C GLU A 125 -11.46 -1.31 -6.70
N LYS A 126 -11.33 -0.73 -5.50
CA LYS A 126 -12.35 -0.85 -4.45
C LYS A 126 -13.62 -0.05 -4.76
N GLN A 127 -13.62 0.75 -5.82
CA GLN A 127 -14.76 1.52 -6.28
C GLN A 127 -15.30 1.04 -7.63
N SER A 128 -16.56 1.33 -7.89
CA SER A 128 -17.13 1.16 -9.23
C SER A 128 -16.68 2.29 -10.14
N LEU A 129 -15.73 2.02 -11.03
CA LEU A 129 -15.34 2.96 -12.08
C LEU A 129 -16.54 3.25 -12.99
N LYS A 130 -16.83 4.53 -13.22
CA LYS A 130 -17.96 4.95 -14.07
C LYS A 130 -17.59 4.80 -15.55
N GLY A 131 -17.70 3.59 -16.07
CA GLY A 131 -17.40 3.27 -17.47
C GLY A 131 -15.91 3.15 -17.78
N GLU A 132 -15.59 2.95 -19.06
CA GLU A 132 -14.22 2.77 -19.55
C GLU A 132 -13.42 4.09 -19.47
N PRO A 133 -12.22 4.09 -18.88
CA PRO A 133 -11.39 5.29 -18.82
C PRO A 133 -10.82 5.65 -20.19
N LYS A 134 -10.78 6.97 -20.51
CA LYS A 134 -10.20 7.46 -21.78
C LYS A 134 -8.70 7.17 -21.94
N GLY A 135 -7.98 7.01 -20.82
CA GLY A 135 -6.53 6.81 -20.80
C GLY A 135 -5.72 8.03 -21.31
N ILE A 136 -4.45 7.78 -21.63
CA ILE A 136 -3.51 8.79 -22.14
C ILE A 136 -3.09 8.38 -23.56
N LEU A 137 -3.47 9.16 -24.57
CA LEU A 137 -3.21 8.83 -25.98
C LEU A 137 -1.71 8.80 -26.33
N LYS A 138 -0.92 9.69 -25.72
CA LYS A 138 0.54 9.79 -25.91
C LYS A 138 1.22 9.94 -24.54
N PRO A 139 1.53 8.84 -23.85
CA PRO A 139 2.17 8.89 -22.54
C PRO A 139 3.57 9.50 -22.65
N GLN A 140 3.93 10.34 -21.67
CA GLN A 140 5.27 10.92 -21.59
C GLN A 140 6.27 9.86 -21.13
N GLN A 141 7.41 9.77 -21.81
CA GLN A 141 8.53 8.94 -21.36
C GLN A 141 9.30 9.63 -20.24
N MET A 142 9.66 8.87 -19.22
CA MET A 142 10.48 9.33 -18.10
C MET A 142 11.68 8.39 -17.93
N PRO A 143 12.91 8.91 -17.77
CA PRO A 143 14.07 8.08 -17.48
C PRO A 143 13.89 7.36 -16.14
N SER A 144 14.23 6.07 -16.09
CA SER A 144 14.30 5.31 -14.83
C SER A 144 15.77 5.09 -14.44
N SER A 145 16.16 5.53 -13.25
CA SER A 145 17.47 5.20 -12.65
C SER A 145 17.31 4.01 -11.71
N GLY A 146 18.02 2.91 -11.98
CA GLY A 146 18.04 1.74 -11.10
C GLY A 146 19.48 1.28 -10.89
N ASN A 147 19.82 0.90 -9.65
CA ASN A 147 21.09 0.25 -9.37
C ASN A 147 21.07 -1.17 -9.93
N SER A 148 22.08 -1.50 -10.75
CA SER A 148 22.28 -2.86 -11.27
C SER A 148 23.55 -3.46 -10.69
N PHE A 149 23.48 -4.71 -10.27
CA PHE A 149 24.66 -5.49 -9.88
C PHE A 149 25.28 -6.16 -11.11
N VAL A 150 26.62 -6.14 -11.19
CA VAL A 150 27.36 -7.04 -12.09
C VAL A 150 27.17 -8.47 -11.56
N ARG A 151 26.84 -9.41 -12.46
CA ARG A 151 26.52 -10.79 -12.10
C ARG A 151 27.29 -11.78 -12.95
N ASP A 152 27.63 -12.91 -12.35
CA ASP A 152 28.35 -13.99 -12.99
C ASP A 152 27.41 -14.81 -13.91
N PRO A 153 27.68 -14.87 -15.23
CA PRO A 153 26.88 -15.67 -16.14
C PRO A 153 26.96 -17.18 -15.86
N GLU A 154 28.05 -17.69 -15.28
CA GLU A 154 28.22 -19.11 -14.98
C GLU A 154 27.26 -19.58 -13.88
N VAL A 155 27.05 -18.75 -12.85
CA VAL A 155 26.06 -19.03 -11.79
C VAL A 155 24.67 -19.20 -12.40
N ARG A 156 24.27 -18.29 -13.30
CA ARG A 156 22.97 -18.37 -13.97
C ARG A 156 22.85 -19.61 -14.86
N ALA A 157 23.89 -19.91 -15.63
CA ALA A 157 23.90 -21.05 -16.53
C ALA A 157 23.81 -22.37 -15.74
N TRP A 158 24.60 -22.48 -14.67
CA TRP A 158 24.66 -23.67 -13.82
C TRP A 158 23.32 -23.92 -13.12
N VAL A 159 22.74 -22.90 -12.46
CA VAL A 159 21.46 -23.03 -11.73
C VAL A 159 20.32 -23.46 -12.67
N ARG A 160 20.26 -22.92 -13.89
CA ARG A 160 19.26 -23.32 -14.89
C ARG A 160 19.46 -24.77 -15.38
N LYS A 161 20.71 -25.19 -15.55
CA LYS A 161 21.05 -26.54 -15.97
C LYS A 161 20.65 -27.56 -14.91
N GLU A 162 20.93 -27.27 -13.64
CA GLU A 162 20.54 -28.12 -12.51
C GLU A 162 19.01 -28.25 -12.38
N ALA A 163 18.28 -27.17 -12.64
CA ALA A 163 16.82 -27.17 -12.58
C ALA A 163 16.15 -28.00 -13.69
N LYS A 164 16.85 -28.34 -14.78
CA LYS A 164 16.34 -29.18 -15.89
C LYS A 164 14.98 -28.73 -16.43
N GLY A 165 14.75 -27.42 -16.49
CA GLY A 165 13.49 -26.85 -16.97
C GLY A 165 12.30 -27.01 -16.01
N ILE A 166 12.54 -27.44 -14.77
CA ILE A 166 11.53 -27.52 -13.71
C ILE A 166 11.77 -26.39 -12.70
N CYS A 167 10.72 -25.66 -12.35
CA CYS A 167 10.77 -24.61 -11.34
C CYS A 167 11.07 -25.20 -9.96
N GLU A 168 12.11 -24.70 -9.29
CA GLU A 168 12.55 -25.22 -7.98
C GLU A 168 11.65 -24.78 -6.82
N GLY A 169 10.76 -23.80 -7.04
CA GLY A 169 9.78 -23.38 -6.04
C GLY A 169 8.50 -24.20 -6.04
N CYS A 170 7.88 -24.38 -7.21
CA CYS A 170 6.57 -25.06 -7.34
C CYS A 170 6.63 -26.46 -7.96
N GLY A 171 7.79 -26.91 -8.46
CA GLY A 171 7.96 -28.22 -9.08
C GLY A 171 7.30 -28.39 -10.46
N LYS A 172 6.72 -27.32 -11.02
CA LYS A 172 6.11 -27.34 -12.36
C LYS A 172 7.15 -27.10 -13.46
N PRO A 173 6.96 -27.64 -14.68
CA PRO A 173 7.81 -27.30 -15.82
C PRO A 173 7.77 -25.81 -16.13
N ALA A 174 8.81 -25.33 -16.82
CA ALA A 174 8.87 -23.98 -17.35
C ALA A 174 7.61 -23.67 -18.18
N PRO A 175 7.04 -22.47 -18.05
CA PRO A 175 5.76 -22.14 -18.69
C PRO A 175 5.84 -22.03 -20.21
N PHE A 176 7.02 -21.73 -20.75
CA PHE A 176 7.28 -21.61 -22.18
C PHE A 176 8.79 -21.77 -22.44
N GLU A 177 9.16 -21.82 -23.72
CA GLU A 177 10.55 -21.81 -24.17
C GLU A 177 10.96 -20.46 -24.73
N LYS A 178 12.24 -20.12 -24.58
CA LYS A 178 12.88 -18.99 -25.24
C LYS A 178 14.18 -19.47 -25.89
N ASP A 179 14.33 -19.21 -27.18
CA ASP A 179 15.49 -19.65 -27.98
C ASP A 179 15.74 -21.16 -27.87
N GLY A 180 14.66 -21.95 -27.90
CA GLY A 180 14.69 -23.43 -27.79
C GLY A 180 15.08 -23.96 -26.42
N ARG A 181 14.99 -23.13 -25.36
CA ARG A 181 15.33 -23.51 -23.98
C ARG A 181 14.18 -23.23 -23.03
N PRO A 182 13.91 -24.09 -22.03
CA PRO A 182 12.91 -23.83 -20.99
C PRO A 182 13.17 -22.50 -20.28
N PHE A 183 12.14 -21.64 -20.20
CA PHE A 183 12.27 -20.31 -19.59
C PHE A 183 12.11 -20.36 -18.07
N LEU A 184 13.23 -20.22 -17.37
CA LEU A 184 13.29 -19.99 -15.91
C LEU A 184 14.18 -18.78 -15.59
N GLU A 185 13.77 -18.02 -14.58
CA GLU A 185 14.47 -16.86 -14.05
C GLU A 185 15.34 -17.28 -12.87
N VAL A 186 16.59 -16.81 -12.84
CA VAL A 186 17.48 -17.07 -11.71
C VAL A 186 17.27 -15.98 -10.67
N HIS A 187 16.87 -16.40 -9.49
CA HIS A 187 16.56 -15.57 -8.35
C HIS A 187 17.55 -15.81 -7.22
N HIS A 188 18.05 -14.72 -6.63
CA HIS A 188 18.89 -14.78 -5.44
C HIS A 188 18.01 -14.77 -4.20
N VAL A 189 18.07 -15.80 -3.37
CA VAL A 189 17.14 -16.02 -2.24
C VAL A 189 17.34 -14.94 -1.17
N LYS A 190 18.59 -14.67 -0.78
CA LYS A 190 18.99 -13.40 -0.16
C LYS A 190 19.29 -12.41 -1.28
N PHE A 191 18.55 -11.30 -1.32
CA PHE A 191 18.69 -10.33 -2.40
C PHE A 191 20.08 -9.69 -2.41
N LEU A 192 20.63 -9.46 -3.60
CA LEU A 192 21.92 -8.78 -3.76
C LEU A 192 21.93 -7.37 -3.11
N ALA A 193 20.79 -6.68 -3.16
CA ALA A 193 20.60 -5.38 -2.50
C ALA A 193 20.62 -5.47 -0.96
N GLN A 194 20.47 -6.68 -0.41
CA GLN A 194 20.56 -7.00 1.01
C GLN A 194 21.82 -7.83 1.30
N GLU A 195 22.90 -7.58 0.54
CA GLU A 195 24.21 -8.21 0.72
C GLU A 195 24.22 -9.74 0.51
N GLY A 196 23.25 -10.29 -0.24
CA GLY A 196 23.28 -11.68 -0.68
C GLY A 196 24.39 -11.93 -1.70
N SER A 197 24.98 -13.13 -1.68
CA SER A 197 26.04 -13.48 -2.62
C SER A 197 25.50 -13.86 -4.00
N ASP A 198 26.26 -13.59 -5.05
CA ASP A 198 26.01 -14.14 -6.40
C ASP A 198 26.66 -15.52 -6.53
N ARG A 199 26.12 -16.50 -5.80
CA ARG A 199 26.64 -17.88 -5.76
C ARG A 199 25.52 -18.89 -5.97
N PRO A 200 25.82 -20.11 -6.44
CA PRO A 200 24.82 -21.18 -6.55
C PRO A 200 24.14 -21.53 -5.21
N SER A 201 24.84 -21.32 -4.08
CA SER A 201 24.31 -21.50 -2.72
C SER A 201 23.26 -20.49 -2.30
N ASN A 202 23.07 -19.41 -3.07
CA ASN A 202 22.07 -18.38 -2.82
C ASN A 202 21.13 -18.22 -4.03
N ALA A 203 21.17 -19.11 -5.02
CA ALA A 203 20.46 -18.93 -6.28
C ALA A 203 19.58 -20.12 -6.67
N VAL A 204 18.36 -19.82 -7.13
CA VAL A 204 17.34 -20.78 -7.59
C VAL A 204 16.77 -20.41 -8.96
N ALA A 205 16.37 -21.42 -9.73
CA ALA A 205 15.65 -21.25 -11.00
C ALA A 205 14.14 -21.33 -10.75
N LEU A 206 13.44 -20.23 -11.01
CA LEU A 206 12.01 -20.08 -10.76
C LEU A 206 11.24 -19.77 -12.06
N CYS A 207 10.00 -20.22 -12.14
CA CYS A 207 9.07 -19.69 -13.15
C CYS A 207 8.70 -18.24 -12.82
N PRO A 208 8.20 -17.44 -13.78
CA PRO A 208 7.86 -16.03 -13.57
C PRO A 208 6.92 -15.79 -12.39
N ASN A 209 5.96 -16.69 -12.18
CA ASN A 209 5.00 -16.59 -11.07
C ASN A 209 5.67 -16.80 -9.71
N CYS A 210 6.51 -17.82 -9.58
CA CYS A 210 7.26 -18.07 -8.34
C CYS A 210 8.29 -16.98 -8.07
N HIS A 211 8.95 -16.46 -9.12
CA HIS A 211 9.88 -15.35 -9.00
C HIS A 211 9.18 -14.08 -8.48
N ARG A 212 8.01 -13.73 -9.05
CA ARG A 212 7.17 -12.62 -8.55
C ARG A 212 6.68 -12.86 -7.12
N ARG A 213 6.31 -14.09 -6.75
CA ARG A 213 5.90 -14.46 -5.37
C ARG A 213 7.03 -14.16 -4.37
N CYS A 214 8.29 -14.47 -4.73
CA CYS A 214 9.46 -14.13 -3.91
C CYS A 214 9.69 -12.63 -3.73
N HIS A 215 9.12 -11.75 -4.57
CA HIS A 215 9.28 -10.30 -4.41
C HIS A 215 8.09 -9.66 -3.70
N HIS A 216 6.87 -10.05 -4.09
CA HIS A 216 5.66 -9.25 -3.82
C HIS A 216 4.60 -9.94 -2.96
N SER A 217 4.67 -11.27 -2.79
CA SER A 217 3.60 -11.99 -2.10
C SER A 217 3.63 -11.74 -0.59
N SER A 218 2.45 -11.74 0.03
CA SER A 218 2.30 -11.67 1.49
C SER A 218 2.91 -12.88 2.20
N ASP A 219 3.03 -14.01 1.50
CA ASP A 219 3.62 -15.27 2.01
C ASP A 219 5.08 -15.48 1.58
N ARG A 220 5.75 -14.43 1.09
CA ARG A 220 7.14 -14.50 0.60
C ARG A 220 8.07 -15.18 1.59
N ASP A 221 8.01 -14.82 2.86
CA ASP A 221 8.98 -15.30 3.86
C ASP A 221 8.79 -16.80 4.13
N GLU A 222 7.54 -17.27 4.17
CA GLU A 222 7.20 -18.70 4.24
C GLU A 222 7.66 -19.42 2.96
N PHE A 223 7.39 -18.85 1.78
CA PHE A 223 7.83 -19.44 0.52
C PHE A 223 9.36 -19.51 0.41
N THR A 224 10.08 -18.51 0.90
CA THR A 224 11.55 -18.49 0.99
C THR A 224 12.06 -19.57 1.93
N ALA A 225 11.44 -19.79 3.08
CA ALA A 225 11.79 -20.89 3.98
C ALA A 225 11.63 -22.25 3.29
N GLN A 226 10.53 -22.46 2.54
CA GLN A 226 10.33 -23.68 1.76
C GLN A 226 11.40 -23.90 0.67
N LEU A 227 11.96 -22.83 0.10
CA LEU A 227 13.07 -22.96 -0.87
C LEU A 227 14.32 -23.55 -0.20
N TYR A 228 14.68 -23.08 1.00
CA TYR A 228 15.82 -23.62 1.76
C TYR A 228 15.63 -25.09 2.14
N GLU A 229 14.40 -25.53 2.39
CA GLU A 229 14.09 -26.93 2.66
C GLU A 229 14.17 -27.83 1.41
N LYS A 230 13.65 -27.35 0.27
CA LYS A 230 13.55 -28.15 -0.96
C LYS A 230 14.86 -28.22 -1.74
N VAL A 231 15.63 -27.14 -1.74
CA VAL A 231 16.80 -26.98 -2.61
C VAL A 231 18.06 -27.18 -1.78
N GLY A 232 18.55 -28.42 -1.69
CA GLY A 232 19.62 -28.81 -0.77
C GLY A 232 20.99 -28.14 -0.96
N ARG A 233 21.21 -27.40 -2.06
CA ARG A 233 22.43 -26.60 -2.25
C ARG A 233 22.38 -25.23 -1.56
N LEU A 234 21.19 -24.75 -1.19
CA LEU A 234 21.03 -23.44 -0.59
C LEU A 234 21.63 -23.39 0.82
N LYS A 235 22.26 -22.26 1.15
CA LYS A 235 22.81 -21.98 2.48
C LYS A 235 22.30 -20.61 2.93
N ALA A 236 21.79 -20.54 4.15
CA ALA A 236 21.38 -19.26 4.73
C ALA A 236 22.62 -18.38 4.93
N GLU A 237 22.51 -17.11 4.52
CA GLU A 237 23.58 -16.09 4.54
C GLU A 237 23.16 -14.84 5.30
#